data_AF-A0A1G7F6G5-F1
#
_entry.id   AF-A0A1G7F6G5-F1
#
_cell.length_a   1.000
_cell.length_b   1.000
_cell.length_c   1.000
_cell.angle_alpha   90.00
_cell.angle_beta   90.00
_cell.angle_gamma   90.00
#
_symmetry.space_group_name_H-M   'P 1'
#
loop_
_entity.id
_entity.type
_entity.pdbx_description
1 polymer ?
#
loop_
_entity_poly.entity_id
_entity_poly.type
_entity_poly.pdbx_seq_one_letter_code
_entity_poly.pdbx_strand_id
1 'polypeptide(L)'
;MTIIIMHTCLFIGVAMIMMPAQTNGLNQLPRHFYPDGAAVMNTLQQIAGAIGTAVTVSIMAAGQERYMTNAGATNPQVLSEALTVGVQNAFLFACIASAIGLVVAFFIKRVEIK
;
A
#
# COMPACT_ATOMS: atom_id res chain seq x y z
N MET A 1 6.10 -22.56 5.46
CA MET A 1 7.43 -21.92 5.26
C MET A 1 7.45 -20.91 4.12
N THR A 2 6.81 -21.17 2.97
CA THR A 2 6.79 -20.26 1.81
C THR A 2 6.23 -18.85 2.11
N ILE A 3 5.14 -18.76 2.88
CA ILE A 3 4.55 -17.46 3.29
C ILE A 3 5.56 -16.63 4.08
N ILE A 4 6.29 -17.26 5.01
CA ILE A 4 7.29 -16.58 5.85
C ILE A 4 8.40 -16.00 4.96
N ILE A 5 8.92 -16.79 4.01
CA ILE A 5 9.97 -16.35 3.08
C ILE A 5 9.50 -15.17 2.22
N MET A 6 8.29 -15.25 1.65
CA MET A 6 7.70 -14.15 0.87
C MET A 6 7.51 -12.89 1.71
N HIS A 7 7.05 -13.05 2.96
CA HIS A 7 6.83 -11.94 3.87
C HIS A 7 8.14 -11.26 4.30
N THR A 8 9.18 -12.04 4.60
CA THR A 8 10.52 -11.52 4.89
C THR A 8 11.08 -10.76 3.69
N CYS A 9 10.97 -11.32 2.48
CA CYS A 9 11.42 -10.66 1.25
C CYS A 9 10.69 -9.33 1.02
N LEU A 10 9.38 -9.28 1.23
CA LEU A 10 8.57 -8.07 1.17
C LEU A 10 9.09 -7.00 2.14
N PHE A 11 9.28 -7.34 3.41
CA PHE A 11 9.73 -6.40 4.43
C PHE A 11 11.15 -5.87 4.19
N ILE A 12 12.04 -6.70 3.65
CA ILE A 12 13.37 -6.24 3.21
C ILE A 12 13.22 -5.16 2.13
N GLY A 13 12.37 -5.40 1.12
CA GLY A 13 12.10 -4.41 0.08
C GLY A 13 11.53 -3.10 0.62
N VAL A 14 10.56 -3.19 1.54
CA VAL A 14 9.97 -2.00 2.21
C VAL A 14 11.03 -1.22 2.99
N ALA A 15 11.89 -1.90 3.75
CA ALA A 15 12.95 -1.27 4.52
C ALA A 15 13.97 -0.55 3.63
N MET A 16 14.32 -1.15 2.49
CA MET A 16 15.25 -0.57 1.51
C MET A 16 14.71 0.71 0.86
N ILE A 17 13.40 0.96 0.88
CA ILE A 17 12.76 2.12 0.25
C ILE A 17 12.40 3.19 1.28
N MET A 18 11.82 2.82 2.42
CA MET A 18 11.24 3.78 3.38
C MET A 18 12.26 4.79 3.91
N MET A 19 13.45 4.34 4.31
CA MET A 19 14.48 5.24 4.83
C MET A 19 15.02 6.21 3.77
N PRO A 20 15.55 5.75 2.63
CA PRO A 20 16.10 6.67 1.64
C PRO A 20 15.04 7.58 1.03
N ALA A 21 13.78 7.14 0.89
CA ALA A 21 12.71 8.02 0.41
C ALA A 21 12.46 9.19 1.37
N GLN A 22 12.38 8.92 2.68
CA GLN A 22 12.18 9.95 3.69
C GLN A 22 13.39 10.88 3.81
N THR A 23 14.60 10.31 3.84
CA THR A 23 15.84 11.09 3.94
C THR A 23 16.08 11.97 2.70
N ASN A 24 15.88 11.44 1.49
CA ASN A 24 15.99 12.23 0.26
C ASN A 24 14.86 13.25 0.12
N GLY A 25 13.66 12.96 0.62
CA GLY A 25 12.55 13.92 0.64
C GLY A 25 12.87 15.15 1.50
N LEU A 26 13.44 14.94 2.69
CA LEU A 26 13.78 16.04 3.59
C LEU A 26 15.07 16.77 3.21
N ASN A 27 16.07 16.05 2.70
CA ASN A 27 17.32 16.66 2.23
C ASN A 27 17.13 17.60 1.01
N GLN A 28 15.98 17.56 0.35
CA GLN A 28 15.62 18.48 -0.74
C GLN A 28 15.16 19.86 -0.26
N LEU A 29 15.04 20.05 1.05
CA LEU A 29 14.52 21.28 1.65
C LEU A 29 15.65 22.09 2.30
N PRO A 30 15.56 23.43 2.39
CA PRO A 30 16.48 24.21 3.22
C PRO A 30 16.38 23.81 4.69
N ARG A 31 17.52 23.77 5.42
CA ARG A 31 17.60 23.30 6.81
C ARG A 31 16.59 23.95 7.77
N HIS A 32 16.21 25.20 7.53
CA HIS A 32 15.27 25.91 8.38
C HIS A 32 13.82 25.39 8.28
N PHE A 33 13.46 24.69 7.21
CA PHE A 33 12.14 24.08 7.02
C PHE A 33 12.12 22.58 7.35
N TYR A 34 13.21 21.97 7.83
CA TYR A 34 13.22 20.56 8.21
C TYR A 34 12.12 20.17 9.20
N PRO A 35 11.81 20.97 10.25
CA PRO A 35 10.71 20.67 11.16
C PRO A 35 9.35 20.63 10.44
N ASP A 36 9.09 21.61 9.57
CA ASP A 36 7.83 21.69 8.80
C ASP A 36 7.73 20.57 7.77
N GLY A 37 8.83 20.27 7.05
CA GLY A 37 8.91 19.18 6.09
C GLY A 37 8.71 17.82 6.74
N ALA A 38 9.26 17.60 7.93
CA ALA A 38 9.03 16.38 8.70
C ALA A 38 7.57 16.26 9.16
N ALA A 39 6.94 17.37 9.58
CA ALA A 39 5.52 17.38 9.92
C ALA A 39 4.64 17.01 8.71
N VAL A 40 4.92 17.59 7.53
CA VAL A 40 4.21 17.28 6.28
C VAL A 40 4.42 15.83 5.85
N MET A 41 5.65 15.30 5.95
CA MET A 41 5.91 13.88 5.65
C MET A 41 5.08 12.95 6.55
N ASN A 42 5.00 13.24 7.85
CA ASN A 42 4.21 12.44 8.78
C ASN A 42 2.71 12.52 8.48
N THR A 43 2.17 13.71 8.18
CA THR A 43 0.74 13.86 7.85
C THR A 43 0.40 13.16 6.54
N LEU A 44 1.26 13.28 5.52
CA LEU A 44 1.09 12.56 4.25
C LEU A 44 1.11 11.04 4.45
N GLN A 45 2.02 10.51 5.28
CA GLN A 45 2.05 9.09 5.60
C GLN A 45 0.78 8.63 6.31
N GLN A 46 0.29 9.38 7.29
CA GLN A 46 -0.95 9.06 8.00
C GLN A 46 -2.17 9.07 7.07
N ILE A 47 -2.30 10.10 6.24
CA ILE A 47 -3.39 10.23 5.27
C ILE A 47 -3.31 9.10 4.23
N ALA A 48 -2.13 8.85 3.66
CA ALA A 48 -1.93 7.77 2.69
C ALA A 48 -2.22 6.39 3.30
N GLY A 49 -1.81 6.16 4.56
CA GLY A 49 -2.13 4.94 5.30
C GLY A 49 -3.63 4.75 5.51
N ALA A 50 -4.33 5.80 5.95
CA ALA A 50 -5.78 5.76 6.17
C ALA A 50 -6.57 5.54 4.86
N ILE A 51 -6.20 6.24 3.79
CA ILE A 51 -6.84 6.07 2.47
C ILE A 51 -6.55 4.66 1.93
N GLY A 52 -5.30 4.20 2.03
CA GLY A 52 -4.89 2.89 1.56
C GLY A 52 -5.66 1.76 2.23
N THR A 53 -5.81 1.80 3.57
CA THR A 53 -6.60 0.80 4.30
C THR A 53 -8.09 0.90 3.95
N ALA A 54 -8.66 2.11 3.89
CA ALA A 54 -10.07 2.31 3.56
C ALA A 54 -10.42 1.71 2.18
N VAL A 55 -9.65 2.04 1.15
CA VAL A 55 -9.89 1.53 -0.21
C VAL A 55 -9.71 0.02 -0.27
N THR A 56 -8.68 -0.52 0.37
CA THR A 56 -8.41 -1.97 0.39
C THR A 56 -9.56 -2.73 1.06
N VAL A 57 -10.06 -2.24 2.20
CA VAL A 57 -11.20 -2.85 2.91
C VAL A 57 -12.49 -2.74 2.10
N SER A 58 -12.73 -1.60 1.44
CA SER A 58 -13.91 -1.45 0.56
C SER A 58 -13.88 -2.44 -0.61
N ILE A 59 -12.74 -2.64 -1.25
CA ILE A 59 -12.59 -3.61 -2.35
C ILE A 59 -12.77 -5.04 -1.85
N MET A 60 -12.20 -5.36 -0.69
CA MET A 60 -12.37 -6.66 -0.05
C MET A 60 -13.86 -6.95 0.22
N ALA A 61 -14.56 -6.01 0.84
CA ALA A 61 -15.98 -6.14 1.16
C ALA A 61 -16.85 -6.28 -0.11
N ALA A 62 -16.59 -5.46 -1.13
CA ALA A 62 -17.29 -5.54 -2.42
C ALA A 62 -17.05 -6.88 -3.13
N GLY A 63 -15.82 -7.40 -3.07
CA GLY A 63 -15.47 -8.72 -3.62
C GLY A 63 -16.16 -9.87 -2.90
N GLN A 64 -16.21 -9.80 -1.57
CA GLN A 64 -16.90 -10.78 -0.73
C GLN A 64 -18.40 -10.78 -1.00
N GLU A 65 -19.04 -9.60 -1.02
CA GLU A 65 -20.47 -9.43 -1.30
C GLU A 65 -20.83 -10.01 -2.66
N ARG A 66 -20.08 -9.67 -3.71
CA ARG A 66 -20.28 -10.18 -5.06
C ARG A 66 -20.20 -11.71 -5.14
N TYR A 67 -19.31 -12.35 -4.38
CA TYR A 67 -19.22 -13.80 -4.35
C TYR A 67 -20.43 -14.44 -3.63
N MET A 68 -20.84 -13.86 -2.50
CA MET A 68 -22.00 -14.35 -1.73
C MET A 68 -23.31 -14.25 -2.52
N THR A 69 -23.51 -13.19 -3.30
CA THR A 69 -24.71 -13.02 -4.15
C THR A 69 -24.77 -14.06 -5.27
N ASN A 70 -23.62 -14.45 -5.85
CA ASN A 70 -23.58 -15.42 -6.96
C ASN A 70 -23.63 -16.89 -6.50
N ALA A 71 -23.07 -17.21 -5.33
CA ALA A 71 -22.94 -18.59 -4.83
C ALA A 71 -24.11 -19.05 -3.94
N GLY A 72 -25.00 -18.15 -3.53
CA GLY A 72 -26.10 -18.45 -2.60
C GLY A 72 -25.59 -18.56 -1.16
N ALA A 73 -26.01 -17.62 -0.30
CA ALA A 73 -25.49 -17.42 1.06
C ALA A 73 -26.00 -18.44 2.09
N THR A 74 -25.97 -19.74 1.78
CA THR A 74 -26.61 -20.78 2.61
C THR A 74 -25.63 -21.75 3.27
N ASN A 75 -24.36 -21.79 2.86
CA ASN A 75 -23.37 -22.73 3.40
C ASN A 75 -22.18 -22.03 4.10
N PRO A 76 -21.71 -22.52 5.27
CA PRO A 76 -20.54 -21.99 5.97
C PRO A 76 -19.24 -22.04 5.14
N GLN A 77 -19.11 -23.02 4.23
CA GLN A 77 -17.94 -23.09 3.34
C GLN A 77 -17.88 -21.91 2.35
N VAL A 78 -19.05 -21.45 1.86
CA VAL A 78 -19.15 -20.34 0.91
C VAL A 78 -18.70 -19.01 1.55
N LEU A 79 -18.87 -18.86 2.86
CA LEU A 79 -18.40 -17.68 3.60
C LEU A 79 -16.87 -17.61 3.67
N SER A 80 -16.21 -18.75 3.88
CA SER A 80 -14.73 -18.84 3.88
C SER A 80 -14.14 -18.58 2.49
N GLU A 81 -14.79 -19.11 1.45
CA GLU A 81 -14.40 -18.86 0.06
C GLU A 81 -14.62 -17.40 -0.34
N ALA A 82 -15.73 -16.79 0.09
CA ALA A 82 -16.02 -15.37 -0.16
C ALA A 82 -14.94 -14.45 0.44
N LEU A 83 -14.48 -14.74 1.65
CA LEU A 83 -13.37 -14.03 2.28
C LEU A 83 -12.09 -14.19 1.47
N THR A 84 -11.78 -15.41 1.02
CA THR A 84 -10.59 -15.70 0.20
C THR A 84 -10.60 -14.89 -1.10
N VAL A 85 -11.75 -14.86 -1.80
CA VAL A 85 -11.92 -14.09 -3.04
C VAL A 85 -11.84 -12.57 -2.79
N GLY A 86 -12.46 -12.08 -1.71
CA GLY A 86 -12.38 -10.67 -1.32
C GLY A 86 -10.94 -10.22 -1.05
N VAL A 87 -10.20 -11.02 -0.28
CA VAL A 87 -8.78 -10.78 0.02
C VAL A 87 -7.94 -10.81 -1.26
N GLN A 88 -8.18 -11.77 -2.15
CA GLN A 88 -7.45 -11.86 -3.42
C GLN A 88 -7.69 -10.63 -4.31
N ASN A 89 -8.91 -10.11 -4.38
CA ASN A 89 -9.23 -8.87 -5.09
C ASN A 89 -8.50 -7.67 -4.48
N ALA A 90 -8.43 -7.59 -3.15
CA ALA A 90 -7.70 -6.55 -2.45
C ALA A 90 -6.19 -6.61 -2.72
N PHE A 91 -5.60 -7.81 -2.75
CA PHE A 91 -4.20 -8.02 -3.14
C PHE A 91 -3.93 -7.65 -4.60
N LEU A 92 -4.85 -7.98 -5.52
CA LEU A 92 -4.71 -7.59 -6.92
C LEU A 92 -4.70 -6.06 -7.08
N PHE A 93 -5.59 -5.37 -6.35
CA PHE A 93 -5.58 -3.92 -6.30
C PHE A 93 -4.25 -3.37 -5.76
N ALA A 94 -3.74 -3.93 -4.65
CA ALA A 94 -2.45 -3.54 -4.09
C ALA A 94 -1.29 -3.77 -5.08
N CYS A 95 -1.31 -4.87 -5.84
CA CYS A 95 -0.36 -5.13 -6.92
C CYS A 95 -0.42 -4.07 -8.02
N ILE A 96 -1.61 -3.69 -8.48
CA ILE A 96 -1.80 -2.65 -9.50
C ILE A 96 -1.31 -1.29 -8.97
N ALA A 97 -1.70 -0.92 -7.74
CA ALA A 97 -1.28 0.32 -7.10
C ALA A 97 0.25 0.38 -6.94
N SER A 98 0.88 -0.72 -6.54
CA SER A 98 2.33 -0.85 -6.45
C SER A 98 3.01 -0.72 -7.82
N ALA A 99 2.45 -1.34 -8.86
CA ALA A 99 2.95 -1.21 -10.24
C ALA A 99 2.87 0.25 -10.73
N ILE A 100 1.78 0.97 -10.43
CA ILE A 100 1.66 2.40 -10.74
C ILE A 100 2.73 3.19 -9.98
N GLY A 101 2.92 2.92 -8.69
CA GLY A 101 3.97 3.55 -7.88
C GLY A 101 5.38 3.31 -8.43
N LEU A 102 5.65 2.09 -8.90
CA LEU A 102 6.92 1.75 -9.57
C LEU A 102 7.11 2.52 -10.88
N VAL A 103 6.07 2.63 -11.70
CA VAL A 103 6.14 3.42 -12.95
C VAL A 103 6.41 4.90 -12.63
N VAL A 104 5.70 5.48 -11.66
CA VAL A 104 5.91 6.87 -11.22
C VAL A 104 7.31 7.09 -10.66
N ALA A 105 7.89 6.10 -9.96
CA ALA A 105 9.23 6.19 -9.42
C ALA A 105 10.30 6.43 -10.50
N PHE A 106 10.13 5.91 -11.72
CA PHE A 106 11.05 6.19 -12.84
C PHE A 106 11.01 7.64 -13.32
N PHE A 107 9.93 8.38 -13.05
CA PHE A 107 9.79 9.78 -13.42
C PHE A 107 10.27 10.76 -12.33
N ILE A 108 10.67 10.26 -11.15
CA ILE A 108 11.25 11.10 -10.10
C ILE A 108 12.62 11.61 -10.57
N LYS A 109 12.65 12.88 -10.98
CA LYS A 109 13.86 13.58 -11.41
C LYS A 109 14.62 14.06 -10.17
N ARG A 110 15.95 13.85 -10.12
CA ARG A 110 16.81 14.47 -9.10
C ARG A 110 16.65 15.99 -9.18
N VAL A 111 16.23 16.62 -8.10
CA VAL A 111 16.31 18.07 -7.95
C VAL A 111 17.75 18.40 -7.55
N GLU A 112 18.47 19.11 -8.41
CA GLU A 112 19.77 19.70 -8.08
C GLU A 112 19.52 20.88 -7.13
N ILE A 113 19.91 20.70 -5.87
CA ILE A 113 19.88 21.76 -4.87
C ILE A 113 21.15 22.59 -5.07
N LYS A 114 21.00 23.85 -5.45
CA LYS A 114 22.09 24.84 -5.45
C LYS A 114 22.34 25.37 -4.05
#